data_AF-N9L5M0-F1
#
_entry.id   AF-N9L5M0-F1
#
_cell.length_a   1.000
_cell.length_b   1.000
_cell.length_c   1.000
_cell.angle_alpha   90.00
_cell.angle_beta   90.00
_cell.angle_gamma   90.00
#
_symmetry.space_group_name_H-M   'P 1'
#
loop_
_entity.id
_entity.type
_entity.pdbx_description
1 polymer ?
#
loop_
_entity_poly.entity_id
_entity_poly.type
_entity_poly.pdbx_seq_one_letter_code
_entity_poly.pdbx_strand_id
1 'polypeptide(L)'
;MKISTAIRTNIYTHQNLADPESFFRRLKFRCEHYPELVPEKCGFWEPFKIKFSPDIIETLIPDDRGGQAGSLYWSRTKRTKAWGAFSVPMHSNMHANEVIHSELQQTDQNRLIEYVKKVCLELNADLAIIDIEVNDSWNLANPHIGGVEPTTDQLCNWLPDMYWGVVFGKPYIDLWGENLLLDVPAFKVEKLSDELIFIQLTESISDVVEKTEEVRIKREEVKSFLNNYVFYTPDKGYRSGNTLWFFSGRSENDLIRIPKVEYSTNVFNIPHFTLENSVQHIESDDIQNEPKKLNQFRLIDTDMWKVALS
;
A
#
# COMPACT_ATOMS: atom_id res chain seq x y z
N MET A 1 -10.94 18.06 1.94
CA MET A 1 -11.74 18.01 0.69
C MET A 1 -12.77 16.90 0.85
N LYS A 2 -14.01 17.04 0.39
CA LYS A 2 -15.05 16.00 0.51
C LYS A 2 -15.31 15.34 -0.84
N ILE A 3 -15.05 14.04 -0.94
CA ILE A 3 -15.47 13.15 -2.03
C ILE A 3 -16.70 12.38 -1.54
N SER A 4 -17.74 12.22 -2.36
CA SER A 4 -18.95 11.50 -1.95
C SER A 4 -18.70 9.99 -1.85
N THR A 5 -18.26 9.40 -2.96
CA THR A 5 -17.93 7.97 -3.08
C THR A 5 -16.59 7.89 -3.79
N ALA A 6 -15.57 7.40 -3.07
CA ALA A 6 -14.22 7.32 -3.60
C ALA A 6 -13.96 5.93 -4.20
N ILE A 7 -13.54 5.90 -5.46
CA ILE A 7 -12.80 4.77 -6.00
C ILE A 7 -11.41 4.87 -5.41
N ARG A 8 -11.02 3.86 -4.63
CA ARG A 8 -9.70 3.71 -4.03
C ARG A 8 -8.86 2.86 -4.95
N THR A 9 -7.73 3.40 -5.37
CA THR A 9 -6.75 2.73 -6.20
C THR A 9 -5.41 2.76 -5.51
N ASN A 10 -4.77 1.60 -5.39
CA ASN A 10 -3.45 1.48 -4.79
C ASN A 10 -2.56 0.58 -5.65
N ILE A 11 -1.35 1.03 -5.95
CA ILE A 11 -0.39 0.31 -6.80
C ILE A 11 0.89 0.12 -6.00
N TYR A 12 1.25 -1.12 -5.71
CA TYR A 12 2.42 -1.50 -4.92
C TYR A 12 3.53 -1.97 -5.83
N THR A 13 4.74 -1.47 -5.60
CA THR A 13 5.95 -1.89 -6.32
C THR A 13 7.06 -2.18 -5.33
N HIS A 14 7.92 -3.13 -5.70
CA HIS A 14 9.16 -3.40 -4.99
C HIS A 14 10.17 -2.26 -5.12
N GLN A 15 10.02 -1.37 -6.11
CA GLN A 15 10.90 -0.22 -6.31
C GLN A 15 10.75 0.78 -5.15
N ASN A 16 11.86 1.33 -4.64
CA ASN A 16 11.83 2.16 -3.44
C ASN A 16 11.30 3.60 -3.69
N LEU A 17 11.44 4.14 -4.90
CA LEU A 17 11.07 5.52 -5.27
C LEU A 17 11.70 6.64 -4.39
N ALA A 18 12.65 6.34 -3.50
CA ALA A 18 13.38 7.34 -2.71
C ALA A 18 14.44 8.08 -3.54
N ASP A 19 14.98 7.43 -4.57
CA ASP A 19 15.88 8.04 -5.54
C ASP A 19 15.12 9.15 -6.32
N PRO A 20 15.67 10.38 -6.42
CA PRO A 20 15.08 11.47 -7.17
C PRO A 20 14.73 11.14 -8.62
N GLU A 21 15.59 10.40 -9.32
CA GLU A 21 15.37 10.10 -10.74
C GLU A 21 14.11 9.26 -10.93
N SER A 22 14.00 8.16 -10.17
CA SER A 22 12.84 7.27 -10.14
C SER A 22 11.58 8.01 -9.67
N PHE A 23 11.70 8.84 -8.64
CA PHE A 23 10.60 9.63 -8.11
C PHE A 23 10.07 10.63 -9.16
N PHE A 24 10.95 11.39 -9.80
CA PHE A 24 10.58 12.34 -10.85
C PHE A 24 10.03 11.65 -12.08
N ARG A 25 10.62 10.53 -12.50
CA ARG A 25 10.10 9.69 -13.59
C ARG A 25 8.67 9.26 -13.31
N ARG A 26 8.37 8.79 -12.09
CA ARG A 26 7.01 8.40 -11.67
C ARG A 26 6.02 9.58 -11.76
N LEU A 27 6.41 10.76 -11.26
CA LEU A 27 5.57 11.96 -11.32
C LEU A 27 5.29 12.42 -12.76
N LYS A 28 6.33 12.42 -13.62
CA LYS A 28 6.21 12.78 -15.04
C LYS A 28 5.29 11.79 -15.76
N PHE A 29 5.50 10.50 -15.56
CA PHE A 29 4.66 9.44 -16.14
C PHE A 29 3.18 9.64 -15.79
N ARG A 30 2.86 9.99 -14.54
CA ARG A 30 1.47 10.32 -14.18
C ARG A 30 0.93 11.50 -14.99
N CYS A 31 1.70 12.59 -15.08
CA CYS A 31 1.26 13.78 -15.79
C CYS A 31 1.00 13.51 -17.28
N GLU A 32 1.82 12.65 -17.89
CA GLU A 32 1.73 12.26 -19.30
C GLU A 32 0.57 11.30 -19.56
N HIS A 33 0.35 10.32 -18.69
CA HIS A 33 -0.59 9.22 -18.93
C HIS A 33 -1.94 9.37 -18.24
N TYR A 34 -2.11 10.33 -17.33
CA TYR A 34 -3.41 10.65 -16.73
C TYR A 34 -3.59 12.16 -16.46
N PRO A 35 -3.61 13.00 -17.51
CA PRO A 35 -3.65 14.46 -17.38
C PRO A 35 -4.85 14.99 -16.59
N GLU A 36 -5.97 14.26 -16.59
CA GLU A 36 -7.20 14.61 -15.85
C GLU A 36 -7.04 14.49 -14.32
N LEU A 37 -6.07 13.70 -13.85
CA LEU A 37 -5.72 13.51 -12.44
C LEU A 37 -4.39 14.15 -12.04
N VAL A 38 -3.89 15.10 -12.83
CA VAL A 38 -2.74 15.93 -12.43
C VAL A 38 -3.09 16.71 -11.15
N PRO A 39 -2.24 16.65 -10.11
CA PRO A 39 -2.47 17.38 -8.87
C PRO A 39 -2.67 18.89 -9.07
N GLU A 40 -3.46 19.52 -8.20
CA GLU A 40 -3.48 20.98 -8.09
C GLU A 40 -2.58 21.47 -6.96
N LYS A 41 -2.52 20.70 -5.88
CA LYS A 41 -1.68 20.97 -4.72
C LYS A 41 -0.98 19.71 -4.27
N CYS A 42 0.24 19.86 -3.77
CA CYS A 42 1.02 18.78 -3.18
C CYS A 42 1.80 19.25 -1.95
N GLY A 43 2.40 18.29 -1.24
CA GLY A 43 3.32 18.53 -0.15
C GLY A 43 3.72 17.23 0.55
N PHE A 44 4.85 17.26 1.25
CA PHE A 44 5.34 16.11 2.03
C PHE A 44 4.72 16.04 3.44
N TRP A 45 3.95 17.07 3.83
CA TRP A 45 3.18 17.13 5.06
C TRP A 45 1.96 18.01 4.86
N GLU A 46 0.91 17.77 5.65
CA GLU A 46 -0.23 18.67 5.70
C GLU A 46 0.10 19.94 6.51
N PRO A 47 -0.43 21.12 6.11
CA PRO A 47 -1.28 21.36 4.95
C PRO A 47 -0.49 21.47 3.62
N PHE A 48 -1.10 21.05 2.50
CA PHE A 48 -0.51 21.13 1.16
C PHE A 48 -0.41 22.58 0.67
N LYS A 49 0.78 23.18 0.80
CA LYS A 49 1.04 24.59 0.44
C LYS A 49 1.57 24.77 -0.97
N ILE A 50 2.08 23.72 -1.62
CA ILE A 50 2.73 23.81 -2.93
C ILE A 50 1.65 23.69 -4.02
N LYS A 51 1.58 24.66 -4.92
CA LYS A 51 0.78 24.54 -6.15
C LYS A 51 1.55 23.65 -7.12
N PHE A 52 0.92 22.59 -7.60
CA PHE A 52 1.58 21.64 -8.48
C PHE A 52 1.49 22.08 -9.95
N SER A 53 2.60 21.93 -10.68
CA SER A 53 2.68 21.91 -12.13
C SER A 53 3.78 20.93 -12.56
N PRO A 54 3.77 20.40 -13.79
CA PRO A 54 4.84 19.54 -14.27
C PRO A 54 6.23 20.18 -14.20
N ASP A 55 6.31 21.51 -14.40
CA ASP A 55 7.57 22.25 -14.42
C ASP A 55 8.32 22.27 -13.07
N ILE A 56 7.62 22.04 -11.95
CA ILE A 56 8.25 22.06 -10.62
C ILE A 56 8.77 20.68 -10.18
N ILE A 57 8.52 19.61 -10.97
CA ILE A 57 8.80 18.23 -10.54
C ILE A 57 10.25 18.06 -10.08
N GLU A 58 11.22 18.53 -10.86
CA GLU A 58 12.64 18.37 -10.58
C GLU A 58 13.14 19.22 -9.40
N THR A 59 12.31 20.14 -8.91
CA THR A 59 12.60 21.00 -7.75
C THR A 59 11.74 20.66 -6.54
N LEU A 60 10.93 19.60 -6.60
CA LEU A 60 10.00 19.26 -5.52
C LEU A 60 10.70 18.74 -4.28
N ILE A 61 11.77 17.97 -4.43
CA ILE A 61 12.48 17.36 -3.30
C ILE A 61 13.27 18.46 -2.57
N PRO A 62 13.00 18.70 -1.28
CA PRO A 62 13.75 19.69 -0.53
C PRO A 62 15.19 19.20 -0.25
N ASP A 63 16.14 20.14 -0.21
CA ASP A 63 17.57 19.84 0.05
C ASP A 63 17.82 19.27 1.46
N ASP A 64 16.87 19.40 2.38
CA ASP A 64 16.98 19.04 3.80
C ASP A 64 16.97 17.53 4.08
N ARG A 65 16.83 16.69 3.04
CA ARG A 65 16.79 15.22 3.12
C ARG A 65 17.95 14.53 2.41
N GLY A 66 19.10 15.21 2.30
CA GLY A 66 20.24 14.68 1.55
C GLY A 66 19.91 14.40 0.08
N GLY A 67 18.91 15.12 -0.45
CA GLY A 67 18.41 14.95 -1.81
C GLY A 67 17.46 13.78 -2.02
N GLN A 68 17.07 12.98 -1.01
CA GLN A 68 16.13 11.87 -1.21
C GLN A 68 14.66 12.30 -1.19
N ALA A 69 13.83 11.64 -2.02
CA ALA A 69 12.39 11.82 -2.02
C ALA A 69 11.76 11.22 -0.74
N GLY A 70 10.73 11.88 -0.22
CA GLY A 70 9.82 11.28 0.75
C GLY A 70 8.41 11.15 0.17
N SER A 71 7.48 10.66 0.98
CA SER A 71 6.09 10.52 0.55
C SER A 71 5.47 11.88 0.20
N LEU A 72 5.00 12.02 -1.04
CA LEU A 72 4.36 13.23 -1.55
C LEU A 72 2.85 13.04 -1.60
N TYR A 73 2.15 13.77 -0.76
CA TYR A 73 0.70 13.83 -0.77
C TYR A 73 0.22 14.87 -1.77
N TRP A 74 -0.92 14.59 -2.40
CA TRP A 74 -1.47 15.48 -3.40
C TRP A 74 -2.99 15.53 -3.37
N SER A 75 -3.54 16.60 -3.91
CA SER A 75 -4.98 16.82 -4.00
C SER A 75 -5.37 17.62 -5.23
N ARG A 76 -6.61 17.43 -5.64
CA ARG A 76 -7.27 18.10 -6.75
C ARG A 76 -8.76 18.28 -6.43
N THR A 77 -9.21 19.52 -6.50
CA THR A 77 -10.59 19.95 -6.25
C THR A 77 -11.39 20.19 -7.54
N LYS A 78 -10.71 20.39 -8.67
CA LYS A 78 -11.31 20.40 -10.01
C LYS A 78 -11.78 19.00 -10.40
N ARG A 79 -12.73 18.92 -11.35
CA ARG A 79 -13.09 17.64 -11.98
C ARG A 79 -11.87 17.08 -12.74
N THR A 80 -11.48 15.82 -12.57
CA THR A 80 -12.01 14.83 -11.61
C THR A 80 -11.46 15.07 -10.20
N LYS A 81 -12.35 15.20 -9.20
CA LYS A 81 -11.94 15.41 -7.81
C LYS A 81 -11.20 14.19 -7.30
N ALA A 82 -10.01 14.40 -6.76
CA ALA A 82 -9.19 13.32 -6.27
C ALA A 82 -8.13 13.77 -5.27
N TRP A 83 -7.66 12.85 -4.44
CA TRP A 83 -6.48 13.03 -3.61
C TRP A 83 -5.71 11.71 -3.55
N GLY A 84 -4.49 11.76 -3.04
CA GLY A 84 -3.70 10.56 -2.90
C GLY A 84 -2.28 10.85 -2.47
N ALA A 85 -1.40 9.89 -2.69
CA ALA A 85 0.01 9.98 -2.33
C ALA A 85 0.87 9.19 -3.30
N PHE A 86 2.11 9.64 -3.45
CA PHE A 86 3.23 8.80 -3.86
C PHE A 86 4.01 8.49 -2.60
N SER A 87 3.87 7.28 -2.10
CA SER A 87 4.46 6.86 -0.84
C SER A 87 5.80 6.21 -1.08
N VAL A 88 6.82 6.75 -0.42
CA VAL A 88 8.16 6.18 -0.34
C VAL A 88 8.23 5.37 0.96
N PRO A 89 8.74 4.14 0.96
CA PRO A 89 8.74 3.29 2.14
C PRO A 89 9.68 3.84 3.20
N MET A 90 9.24 3.83 4.47
CA MET A 90 10.08 4.24 5.60
C MET A 90 11.12 3.18 5.99
N HIS A 91 10.92 1.94 5.55
CA HIS A 91 11.74 0.77 5.87
C HIS A 91 11.97 -0.04 4.60
N SER A 92 13.14 -0.66 4.47
CA SER A 92 13.51 -1.43 3.27
C SER A 92 12.63 -2.65 2.99
N ASN A 93 11.84 -3.09 3.97
CA ASN A 93 10.92 -4.22 3.85
C ASN A 93 9.47 -3.79 3.55
N MET A 94 9.26 -2.59 2.97
CA MET A 94 7.95 -2.11 2.58
C MET A 94 7.92 -1.72 1.10
N HIS A 95 6.81 -1.98 0.43
CA HIS A 95 6.56 -1.49 -0.92
C HIS A 95 6.53 0.04 -0.93
N ALA A 96 7.04 0.66 -1.98
CA ALA A 96 6.55 1.98 -2.38
C ALA A 96 5.16 1.81 -3.01
N ASN A 97 4.32 2.85 -2.92
CA ASN A 97 3.00 2.76 -3.52
C ASN A 97 2.43 4.09 -4.01
N GLU A 98 1.63 4.02 -5.07
CA GLU A 98 0.80 5.14 -5.52
C GLU A 98 -0.65 4.94 -5.07
N VAL A 99 -1.15 5.89 -4.29
CA VAL A 99 -2.52 5.95 -3.81
C VAL A 99 -3.29 6.99 -4.61
N ILE A 100 -4.49 6.63 -5.07
CA ILE A 100 -5.42 7.51 -5.78
C ILE A 100 -6.84 7.27 -5.29
N HIS A 101 -7.44 8.29 -4.70
CA HIS A 101 -8.85 8.30 -4.34
C HIS A 101 -9.56 9.29 -5.23
N SER A 102 -10.38 8.79 -6.15
CA SER A 102 -11.08 9.61 -7.15
C SER A 102 -12.60 9.48 -7.02
N GLU A 103 -13.34 10.55 -7.29
CA GLU A 103 -14.80 10.54 -7.14
C GLU A 103 -15.50 9.71 -8.23
N LEU A 104 -16.22 8.65 -7.82
CA LEU A 104 -16.88 7.67 -8.69
C LEU A 104 -17.63 8.32 -9.86
N GLN A 105 -18.49 9.30 -9.58
CA GLN A 105 -19.35 9.96 -10.58
C GLN A 105 -18.60 10.87 -11.56
N GLN A 106 -17.31 11.11 -11.31
CA GLN A 106 -16.45 11.97 -12.14
C GLN A 106 -15.32 11.21 -12.81
N THR A 107 -15.01 9.99 -12.37
CA THR A 107 -13.92 9.17 -12.89
C THR A 107 -14.39 8.35 -14.08
N ASP A 108 -13.67 8.45 -15.20
CA ASP A 108 -13.79 7.50 -16.30
C ASP A 108 -13.11 6.18 -15.89
N GLN A 109 -13.92 5.14 -15.68
CA GLN A 109 -13.47 3.81 -15.26
C GLN A 109 -12.43 3.23 -16.22
N ASN A 110 -12.69 3.29 -17.53
CA ASN A 110 -11.80 2.68 -18.53
C ASN A 110 -10.46 3.37 -18.55
N ARG A 111 -10.45 4.72 -18.45
CA ARG A 111 -9.20 5.47 -18.33
C ARG A 111 -8.43 5.16 -17.06
N LEU A 112 -9.12 5.01 -15.93
CA LEU A 112 -8.47 4.62 -14.67
C LEU A 112 -7.82 3.23 -14.79
N ILE A 113 -8.55 2.24 -15.32
CA ILE A 113 -8.02 0.88 -15.53
C ILE A 113 -6.80 0.92 -16.44
N GLU A 114 -6.90 1.58 -17.59
CA GLU A 114 -5.79 1.66 -18.56
C GLU A 114 -4.59 2.40 -17.98
N TYR A 115 -4.80 3.42 -17.15
CA TYR A 115 -3.72 4.05 -16.42
C TYR A 115 -3.06 3.09 -15.43
N VAL A 116 -3.85 2.39 -14.59
CA VAL A 116 -3.32 1.43 -13.61
C VAL A 116 -2.48 0.35 -14.31
N LYS A 117 -2.97 -0.23 -15.40
CA LYS A 117 -2.21 -1.21 -16.20
C LYS A 117 -0.88 -0.66 -16.69
N LYS A 118 -0.87 0.56 -17.23
CA LYS A 118 0.36 1.23 -17.71
C LYS A 118 1.36 1.45 -16.58
N VAL A 119 0.89 1.88 -15.41
CA VAL A 119 1.77 2.05 -14.24
C VAL A 119 2.31 0.71 -13.76
N CYS A 120 1.50 -0.34 -13.76
CA CYS A 120 1.95 -1.68 -13.36
C CYS A 120 3.04 -2.22 -14.30
N LEU A 121 2.88 -2.02 -15.61
CA LEU A 121 3.89 -2.38 -16.61
C LEU A 121 5.19 -1.58 -16.43
N GLU A 122 5.08 -0.28 -16.15
CA GLU A 122 6.24 0.60 -15.96
C GLU A 122 7.03 0.28 -14.68
N LEU A 123 6.33 -0.06 -13.59
CA LEU A 123 6.95 -0.28 -12.28
C LEU A 123 7.20 -1.76 -11.95
N ASN A 124 6.85 -2.66 -12.86
CA ASN A 124 6.72 -4.09 -12.59
C ASN A 124 6.03 -4.36 -11.23
N ALA A 125 4.81 -3.82 -11.11
CA ALA A 125 4.09 -3.79 -9.83
C ALA A 125 3.82 -5.20 -9.29
N ASP A 126 3.99 -5.39 -7.99
CA ASP A 126 3.69 -6.65 -7.31
C ASP A 126 2.18 -6.84 -7.14
N LEU A 127 1.45 -5.73 -6.98
CA LEU A 127 0.00 -5.72 -6.82
C LEU A 127 -0.57 -4.35 -7.21
N ALA A 128 -1.72 -4.32 -7.86
CA ALA A 128 -2.56 -3.12 -7.90
C ALA A 128 -4.01 -3.46 -7.57
N ILE A 129 -4.70 -2.55 -6.88
CA ILE A 129 -6.07 -2.71 -6.42
C ILE A 129 -6.90 -1.52 -6.91
N ILE A 130 -8.12 -1.78 -7.38
CA ILE A 130 -9.17 -0.80 -7.66
C ILE A 130 -10.44 -1.29 -6.98
N ASP A 131 -10.97 -0.51 -6.03
CA ASP A 131 -12.23 -0.86 -5.35
C ASP A 131 -12.94 0.36 -4.75
N ILE A 132 -14.11 0.12 -4.15
CA ILE A 132 -14.84 1.09 -3.33
C ILE A 132 -15.05 0.50 -1.93
N GLU A 133 -14.79 1.31 -0.91
CA GLU A 133 -15.12 0.93 0.46
C GLU A 133 -16.61 1.13 0.73
N VAL A 134 -17.31 0.04 1.03
CA VAL A 134 -18.75 0.05 1.35
C VAL A 134 -18.94 -0.07 2.86
N ASN A 135 -19.40 0.99 3.52
CA ASN A 135 -19.64 0.94 4.97
C ASN A 135 -21.02 0.36 5.29
N ASP A 136 -21.11 -0.96 5.42
CA ASP A 136 -22.34 -1.66 5.79
C ASP A 136 -22.15 -2.63 6.98
N SER A 137 -23.23 -3.29 7.39
CA SER A 137 -23.22 -4.20 8.55
C SER A 137 -22.28 -5.39 8.37
N TRP A 138 -22.04 -5.84 7.14
CA TRP A 138 -21.12 -6.92 6.86
C TRP A 138 -19.67 -6.50 7.10
N ASN A 139 -19.28 -5.31 6.64
CA ASN A 139 -17.94 -4.77 6.91
C ASN A 139 -17.74 -4.47 8.42
N LEU A 140 -18.78 -3.99 9.10
CA LEU A 140 -18.75 -3.83 10.57
C LEU A 140 -18.59 -5.16 11.31
N ALA A 141 -19.16 -6.25 10.80
CA ALA A 141 -19.02 -7.59 11.36
C ALA A 141 -17.67 -8.25 11.04
N ASN A 142 -16.95 -7.77 10.01
CA ASN A 142 -15.67 -8.32 9.56
C ASN A 142 -14.56 -7.25 9.52
N PRO A 143 -14.26 -6.57 10.64
CA PRO A 143 -13.32 -5.44 10.66
C PRO A 143 -11.89 -5.84 10.28
N HIS A 144 -11.58 -7.14 10.34
CA HIS A 144 -10.25 -7.69 10.03
C HIS A 144 -9.97 -7.86 8.54
N ILE A 145 -11.00 -7.85 7.69
CA ILE A 145 -10.84 -7.83 6.22
C ILE A 145 -10.20 -6.52 5.75
N GLY A 146 -9.98 -5.56 6.66
CA GLY A 146 -9.22 -4.34 6.38
C GLY A 146 -9.93 -3.44 5.38
N GLY A 147 -9.35 -2.27 5.14
CA GLY A 147 -9.80 -1.39 4.06
C GLY A 147 -9.33 -1.88 2.69
N VAL A 148 -9.65 -1.11 1.65
CA VAL A 148 -9.21 -1.32 0.25
C VAL A 148 -7.69 -1.08 0.05
N GLU A 149 -6.94 -0.88 1.13
CA GLU A 149 -5.54 -0.43 1.10
C GLU A 149 -4.70 -1.22 2.10
N PRO A 150 -4.43 -2.51 1.84
CA PRO A 150 -3.59 -3.32 2.71
C PRO A 150 -2.18 -2.75 2.87
N THR A 151 -1.60 -2.89 4.05
CA THR A 151 -0.18 -2.59 4.25
C THR A 151 0.70 -3.72 3.72
N THR A 152 1.98 -3.43 3.44
CA THR A 152 2.95 -4.50 3.09
C THR A 152 2.98 -5.59 4.15
N ASP A 153 2.92 -5.21 5.42
CA ASP A 153 2.86 -6.16 6.54
C ASP A 153 1.65 -7.11 6.45
N GLN A 154 0.49 -6.62 6.01
CA GLN A 154 -0.67 -7.48 5.77
C GLN A 154 -0.42 -8.40 4.58
N LEU A 155 0.05 -7.84 3.45
CA LEU A 155 0.31 -8.60 2.22
C LEU A 155 1.33 -9.73 2.42
N CYS A 156 2.33 -9.54 3.28
CA CYS A 156 3.28 -10.57 3.66
C CYS A 156 2.66 -11.74 4.43
N ASN A 157 1.39 -11.65 4.84
CA ASN A 157 0.70 -12.70 5.59
C ASN A 157 -0.57 -13.20 4.90
N TRP A 158 -1.32 -12.31 4.25
CA TRP A 158 -2.53 -12.63 3.48
C TRP A 158 -2.97 -11.44 2.62
N LEU A 159 -3.74 -11.73 1.57
CA LEU A 159 -4.53 -10.71 0.87
C LEU A 159 -5.86 -10.52 1.61
N PRO A 160 -6.29 -9.30 1.99
CA PRO A 160 -7.47 -9.17 2.84
C PRO A 160 -8.77 -9.64 2.18
N ASP A 161 -8.93 -9.37 0.89
CA ASP A 161 -10.06 -9.84 0.08
C ASP A 161 -9.68 -9.90 -1.40
N MET A 162 -10.56 -10.47 -2.23
CA MET A 162 -10.51 -10.23 -3.67
C MET A 162 -11.15 -8.88 -3.97
N TYR A 163 -10.45 -7.99 -4.67
CA TYR A 163 -10.94 -6.64 -5.00
C TYR A 163 -11.62 -6.58 -6.37
N TRP A 164 -12.42 -5.54 -6.62
CA TRP A 164 -13.18 -5.40 -7.88
C TRP A 164 -12.29 -5.44 -9.13
N GLY A 165 -11.19 -4.68 -9.12
CA GLY A 165 -10.16 -4.72 -10.15
C GLY A 165 -8.80 -4.97 -9.50
N VAL A 166 -8.06 -5.96 -9.99
CA VAL A 166 -6.75 -6.32 -9.44
C VAL A 166 -5.76 -6.55 -10.58
N VAL A 167 -4.55 -6.02 -10.44
CA VAL A 167 -3.39 -6.50 -11.21
C VAL A 167 -2.54 -7.34 -10.26
N PHE A 168 -2.39 -8.62 -10.58
CA PHE A 168 -1.48 -9.52 -9.89
C PHE A 168 -0.13 -9.52 -10.59
N GLY A 169 0.92 -9.14 -9.84
CA GLY A 169 2.30 -9.18 -10.28
C GLY A 169 2.96 -10.53 -10.07
N LYS A 170 4.26 -10.57 -10.38
CA LYS A 170 5.10 -11.76 -10.28
C LYS A 170 4.93 -12.56 -8.99
N PRO A 171 4.91 -11.97 -7.77
CA PRO A 171 4.79 -12.75 -6.54
C PRO A 171 3.50 -13.59 -6.46
N TYR A 172 2.42 -13.10 -7.06
CA TYR A 172 1.13 -13.81 -7.08
C TYR A 172 1.02 -14.78 -8.27
N ILE A 173 1.64 -14.46 -9.40
CA ILE A 173 1.74 -15.40 -10.53
C ILE A 173 2.61 -16.60 -10.17
N ASP A 174 3.73 -16.39 -9.48
CA ASP A 174 4.59 -17.48 -9.00
C ASP A 174 3.86 -18.36 -7.97
N LEU A 175 2.96 -17.77 -7.17
CA LEU A 175 2.17 -18.47 -6.16
C LEU A 175 1.05 -19.35 -6.74
N TRP A 176 0.27 -18.81 -7.68
CA TRP A 176 -0.90 -19.49 -8.24
C TRP A 176 -0.65 -20.18 -9.58
N GLY A 177 0.31 -19.69 -10.35
CA GLY A 177 0.53 -20.02 -11.75
C GLY A 177 -0.34 -19.19 -12.69
N GLU A 178 0.23 -18.84 -13.84
CA GLU A 178 -0.44 -18.06 -14.89
C GLU A 178 -1.76 -18.69 -15.35
N ASN A 179 -1.76 -20.00 -15.66
CA ASN A 179 -2.95 -20.68 -16.19
C ASN A 179 -4.14 -20.59 -15.23
N LEU A 180 -3.90 -20.77 -13.93
CA LEU A 180 -4.97 -20.67 -12.93
C LEU A 180 -5.54 -19.26 -12.88
N LEU A 181 -4.69 -18.23 -12.95
CA LEU A 181 -5.14 -16.84 -12.93
C LEU A 181 -5.93 -16.47 -14.20
N LEU A 182 -5.53 -16.97 -15.37
CA LEU A 182 -6.23 -16.72 -16.64
C LEU A 182 -7.61 -17.37 -16.71
N ASP A 183 -7.82 -18.48 -15.99
CA ASP A 183 -9.08 -19.23 -15.97
C ASP A 183 -10.04 -18.78 -14.85
N VAL A 184 -9.68 -17.74 -14.08
CA VAL A 184 -10.53 -17.22 -12.99
C VAL A 184 -11.92 -16.83 -13.52
N PRO A 185 -13.02 -17.24 -12.84
CA PRO A 185 -14.37 -16.88 -13.26
C PRO A 185 -14.65 -15.40 -12.93
N ALA A 186 -14.15 -14.49 -13.74
CA ALA A 186 -14.36 -13.04 -13.62
C ALA A 186 -14.98 -12.47 -14.90
N PHE A 187 -15.50 -11.24 -14.85
CA PHE A 187 -16.04 -10.57 -16.05
C PHE A 187 -14.96 -10.41 -17.13
N LYS A 188 -13.74 -10.05 -16.71
CA LYS A 188 -12.60 -9.93 -17.61
C LYS A 188 -11.33 -10.38 -16.91
N VAL A 189 -10.55 -11.18 -17.63
CA VAL A 189 -9.18 -11.53 -17.28
C VAL A 189 -8.29 -11.20 -18.48
N GLU A 190 -7.18 -10.51 -18.25
CA GLU A 190 -6.31 -10.00 -19.31
C GLU A 190 -4.85 -10.17 -18.90
N LYS A 191 -4.08 -10.94 -19.69
CA LYS A 191 -2.63 -10.99 -19.58
C LYS A 191 -2.03 -9.67 -20.07
N LEU A 192 -1.34 -8.93 -19.20
CA LEU A 192 -0.66 -7.68 -19.55
C LEU A 192 0.79 -7.95 -19.98
N SER A 193 1.47 -8.88 -19.29
CA SER A 193 2.80 -9.40 -19.61
C SER A 193 2.94 -10.81 -19.03
N ASP A 194 4.11 -11.43 -19.16
CA ASP A 194 4.41 -12.71 -18.50
C ASP A 194 4.46 -12.60 -16.96
N GLU A 195 4.53 -11.38 -16.42
CA GLU A 195 4.63 -11.10 -14.99
C GLU A 195 3.43 -10.33 -14.43
N LEU A 196 2.42 -10.02 -15.27
CA LEU A 196 1.28 -9.19 -14.88
C LEU A 196 -0.03 -9.71 -15.49
N ILE A 197 -1.02 -9.97 -14.63
CA ILE A 197 -2.38 -10.36 -15.03
C ILE A 197 -3.39 -9.41 -14.39
N PHE A 198 -4.28 -8.83 -15.19
CA PHE A 198 -5.39 -8.02 -14.73
C PHE A 198 -6.68 -8.86 -14.63
N ILE A 199 -7.40 -8.71 -13.53
CA ILE A 199 -8.70 -9.33 -13.27
C ILE A 199 -9.70 -8.25 -12.90
N GLN A 200 -10.88 -8.31 -13.50
CA GLN A 200 -12.03 -7.44 -13.22
C GLN A 200 -13.26 -8.29 -12.93
N LEU A 201 -13.83 -8.16 -11.73
CA LEU A 201 -14.91 -9.03 -11.23
C LEU A 201 -16.23 -8.85 -11.97
N THR A 202 -16.68 -7.60 -12.15
CA THR A 202 -17.92 -7.23 -12.86
C THR A 202 -17.65 -6.10 -13.85
N GLU A 203 -18.60 -5.82 -14.75
CA GLU A 203 -18.41 -4.83 -15.82
C GLU A 203 -18.20 -3.40 -15.30
N SER A 204 -18.84 -3.02 -14.20
CA SER A 204 -18.84 -1.64 -13.68
C SER A 204 -18.38 -1.57 -12.23
N ILE A 205 -17.47 -0.63 -11.92
CA ILE A 205 -17.04 -0.35 -10.53
C ILE A 205 -18.20 0.17 -9.69
N SER A 206 -19.21 0.79 -10.32
CA SER A 206 -20.43 1.20 -9.63
C SER A 206 -21.21 0.01 -9.07
N ASP A 207 -21.05 -1.20 -9.63
CA ASP A 207 -21.71 -2.41 -9.11
C ASP A 207 -21.30 -2.70 -7.65
N VAL A 208 -20.12 -2.27 -7.20
CA VAL A 208 -19.69 -2.41 -5.80
C VAL A 208 -20.69 -1.75 -4.84
N VAL A 209 -21.33 -0.65 -5.27
CA VAL A 209 -22.32 0.11 -4.49
C VAL A 209 -23.75 -0.23 -4.91
N GLU A 210 -24.00 -0.39 -6.22
CA GLU A 210 -25.35 -0.57 -6.78
C GLU A 210 -25.83 -2.03 -6.68
N LYS A 211 -24.90 -2.99 -6.68
CA LYS A 211 -25.15 -4.44 -6.66
C LYS A 211 -24.20 -5.15 -5.69
N THR A 212 -24.01 -4.56 -4.49
CA THR A 212 -23.02 -5.00 -3.50
C THR A 212 -23.04 -6.52 -3.25
N GLU A 213 -24.22 -7.12 -3.12
CA GLU A 213 -24.33 -8.56 -2.84
C GLU A 213 -23.90 -9.44 -4.02
N GLU A 214 -24.19 -9.03 -5.26
CA GLU A 214 -23.73 -9.74 -6.45
C GLU A 214 -22.19 -9.70 -6.55
N VAL A 215 -21.60 -8.53 -6.27
CA VAL A 215 -20.13 -8.39 -6.23
C VAL A 215 -19.53 -9.25 -5.12
N ARG A 216 -20.16 -9.35 -3.94
CA ARG A 216 -19.69 -10.22 -2.86
C ARG A 216 -19.71 -11.68 -3.24
N ILE A 217 -20.80 -12.16 -3.82
CA ILE A 217 -20.90 -13.53 -4.34
C ILE A 217 -19.76 -13.77 -5.35
N LYS A 218 -19.49 -12.79 -6.22
CA LYS A 218 -18.42 -12.89 -7.20
C LYS A 218 -17.02 -12.94 -6.57
N ARG A 219 -16.77 -12.18 -5.51
CA ARG A 219 -15.52 -12.26 -4.73
C ARG A 219 -15.34 -13.65 -4.14
N GLU A 220 -16.36 -14.21 -3.49
CA GLU A 220 -16.27 -15.55 -2.90
C GLU A 220 -16.07 -16.65 -3.95
N GLU A 221 -16.71 -16.53 -5.12
CA GLU A 221 -16.51 -17.44 -6.25
C GLU A 221 -15.04 -17.45 -6.70
N VAL A 222 -14.46 -16.26 -6.93
CA VAL A 222 -13.06 -16.13 -7.35
C VAL A 222 -12.09 -16.60 -6.27
N LYS A 223 -12.32 -16.23 -5.00
CA LYS A 223 -11.47 -16.68 -3.89
C LYS A 223 -11.47 -18.20 -3.77
N SER A 224 -12.65 -18.81 -3.86
CA SER A 224 -12.80 -20.27 -3.82
C SER A 224 -12.08 -20.95 -4.99
N PHE A 225 -12.13 -20.35 -6.18
CA PHE A 225 -11.41 -20.85 -7.36
C PHE A 225 -9.89 -20.77 -7.19
N LEU A 226 -9.37 -19.65 -6.66
CA LEU A 226 -7.94 -19.42 -6.43
C LEU A 226 -7.39 -20.11 -5.18
N ASN A 227 -8.16 -20.97 -4.53
CA ASN A 227 -7.80 -21.65 -3.28
C ASN A 227 -7.61 -20.66 -2.11
N ASN A 228 -8.59 -20.63 -1.18
CA ASN A 228 -8.76 -19.65 -0.09
C ASN A 228 -7.58 -19.47 0.90
N TYR A 229 -6.44 -20.13 0.70
CA TYR A 229 -5.28 -20.02 1.61
C TYR A 229 -4.53 -18.69 1.52
N VAL A 230 -4.61 -17.97 0.40
CA VAL A 230 -3.94 -16.65 0.26
C VAL A 230 -4.77 -15.52 0.88
N PHE A 231 -6.10 -15.67 0.91
CA PHE A 231 -7.00 -14.65 1.42
C PHE A 231 -7.13 -14.70 2.94
N TYR A 232 -7.46 -13.57 3.57
CA TYR A 232 -7.71 -13.51 5.00
C TYR A 232 -8.85 -14.45 5.39
N THR A 233 -8.66 -15.17 6.49
CA THR A 233 -9.72 -15.90 7.17
C THR A 233 -9.57 -15.68 8.69
N PRO A 234 -10.66 -15.72 9.49
CA PRO A 234 -10.59 -15.47 10.93
C PRO A 234 -9.61 -16.38 11.69
N ASP A 235 -9.39 -17.60 11.20
CA ASP A 235 -8.42 -18.55 11.73
C ASP A 235 -6.95 -18.16 11.46
N LYS A 236 -6.68 -17.36 10.42
CA LYS A 236 -5.34 -16.81 10.13
C LYS A 236 -5.08 -15.47 10.80
N GLY A 237 -6.14 -14.75 11.20
CA GLY A 237 -6.00 -13.45 11.84
C GLY A 237 -5.24 -13.55 13.15
N TYR A 238 -4.21 -12.71 13.32
CA TYR A 238 -3.60 -12.52 14.64
C TYR A 238 -4.71 -12.15 15.63
N ARG A 239 -4.77 -12.85 16.77
CA ARG A 239 -5.60 -12.39 17.88
C ARG A 239 -5.05 -11.06 18.36
N SER A 240 -5.66 -9.97 17.89
CA SER A 240 -5.43 -8.62 18.38
C SER A 240 -5.63 -8.62 19.90
N GLY A 241 -4.52 -8.65 20.65
CA GLY A 241 -4.54 -8.75 22.10
C GLY A 241 -3.22 -9.19 22.73
N ASN A 242 -2.32 -9.86 22.01
CA ASN A 242 -1.12 -10.44 22.65
C ASN A 242 0.22 -9.74 22.38
N THR A 243 0.39 -8.91 21.34
CA THR A 243 1.75 -8.41 21.02
C THR A 243 1.77 -7.12 20.18
N LEU A 244 1.17 -6.03 20.67
CA LEU A 244 1.54 -4.70 20.18
C LEU A 244 1.39 -3.69 21.33
N TRP A 245 2.43 -3.59 22.15
CA TRP A 245 2.62 -2.49 23.08
C TRP A 245 3.81 -1.66 22.58
N PHE A 246 3.53 -0.50 21.99
CA PHE A 246 4.56 0.50 21.71
C PHE A 246 4.76 1.36 22.96
N PHE A 247 5.98 1.37 23.50
CA PHE A 247 6.40 2.42 24.42
C PHE A 247 7.00 3.55 23.59
N SER A 248 6.27 4.67 23.44
CA SER A 248 6.86 5.91 22.96
C SER A 248 7.45 6.67 24.15
N GLY A 249 8.74 6.51 24.42
CA GLY A 249 9.47 7.33 25.37
C GLY A 249 10.05 8.58 24.70
N ARG A 250 9.86 9.76 25.30
CA ARG A 250 10.66 10.94 24.97
C ARG A 250 11.89 10.96 25.88
N SER A 251 13.08 10.89 25.29
CA SER A 251 14.28 11.48 25.88
C SER A 251 14.36 12.94 25.44
N GLU A 252 14.96 13.83 26.23
CA GLU A 252 14.95 15.28 26.00
C GLU A 252 15.49 15.72 24.63
N ASN A 253 16.21 14.85 23.90
CA ASN A 253 16.74 15.17 22.57
C ASN A 253 16.57 14.09 21.48
N ASP A 254 15.98 12.92 21.74
CA ASP A 254 15.88 11.86 20.73
C ASP A 254 14.59 11.03 20.78
N LEU A 255 14.12 10.63 19.60
CA LEU A 255 12.99 9.73 19.40
C LEU A 255 13.50 8.30 19.25
N ILE A 256 13.43 7.50 20.31
CA ILE A 256 13.86 6.09 20.27
C ILE A 256 12.76 5.27 19.57
N ARG A 257 13.07 4.71 18.39
CA ARG A 257 12.24 3.70 17.73
C ARG A 257 12.76 2.31 18.10
N ILE A 258 11.92 1.49 18.72
CA ILE A 258 12.26 0.09 19.03
C ILE A 258 12.03 -0.75 17.76
N PRO A 259 12.98 -1.64 17.38
CA PRO A 259 12.81 -2.54 16.24
C PRO A 259 11.59 -3.45 16.41
N LYS A 260 10.88 -3.72 15.31
CA LYS A 260 9.74 -4.63 15.26
C LYS A 260 10.23 -6.04 15.60
N VAL A 261 9.75 -6.61 16.70
CA VAL A 261 10.04 -8.01 17.05
C VAL A 261 9.05 -8.89 16.29
N GLU A 262 9.55 -9.66 15.32
CA GLU A 262 8.75 -10.59 14.52
C GLU A 262 8.31 -11.79 15.37
N TYR A 263 7.15 -11.69 16.01
CA TYR A 263 6.42 -12.84 16.55
C TYR A 263 5.16 -13.06 15.72
N SER A 264 5.33 -13.42 14.44
CA SER A 264 4.27 -14.00 13.63
C SER A 264 4.53 -15.48 13.46
N THR A 265 3.58 -16.32 13.89
CA THR A 265 3.53 -17.71 13.44
C THR A 265 3.44 -17.71 11.92
N ASN A 266 4.39 -18.38 11.25
CA ASN A 266 4.43 -18.48 9.78
C ASN A 266 3.05 -18.90 9.23
N VAL A 267 2.43 -18.01 8.46
CA VAL A 267 1.18 -18.28 7.73
C VAL A 267 1.55 -19.06 6.47
N PHE A 268 0.83 -20.15 6.18
CA PHE A 268 1.13 -21.02 5.04
C PHE A 268 0.65 -20.38 3.72
N ASN A 269 1.49 -20.47 2.66
CA ASN A 269 1.18 -20.16 1.27
C ASN A 269 0.92 -18.67 0.93
N ILE A 270 1.90 -17.83 1.23
CA ILE A 270 1.92 -16.38 0.98
C ILE A 270 2.76 -16.02 -0.27
N PRO A 271 2.47 -14.90 -0.95
CA PRO A 271 3.35 -14.37 -1.99
C PRO A 271 4.73 -14.00 -1.42
N HIS A 272 5.79 -14.26 -2.18
CA HIS A 272 7.14 -13.89 -1.79
C HIS A 272 7.57 -12.60 -2.48
N PHE A 273 7.63 -11.50 -1.73
CA PHE A 273 8.06 -10.19 -2.23
C PHE A 273 9.58 -10.03 -2.15
N THR A 274 10.19 -9.49 -3.21
CA THR A 274 11.61 -9.12 -3.22
C THR A 274 11.71 -7.61 -3.33
N LEU A 275 11.80 -6.93 -2.18
CA LEU A 275 11.73 -5.47 -2.10
C LEU A 275 13.11 -4.82 -2.25
N GLU A 276 13.20 -3.72 -3.01
CA GLU A 276 14.44 -2.97 -3.15
C GLU A 276 14.77 -2.22 -1.87
N ASN A 277 16.00 -2.41 -1.39
CA ASN A 277 16.50 -1.67 -0.25
C ASN A 277 16.55 -0.17 -0.57
N SER A 278 16.03 0.65 0.35
CA SER A 278 16.40 2.06 0.38
C SER A 278 17.89 2.11 0.67
N VAL A 279 18.68 2.65 -0.25
CA VAL A 279 20.11 2.86 0.00
C VAL A 279 20.24 3.77 1.23
N GLN A 280 20.89 3.21 2.26
CA GLN A 280 21.43 3.86 3.45
C GLN A 280 20.53 4.95 4.07
N HIS A 281 19.69 4.55 5.03
CA HIS A 281 19.74 5.33 6.26
C HIS A 281 21.21 5.37 6.67
N ILE A 282 21.72 6.56 6.97
CA ILE A 282 22.98 6.76 7.67
C ILE A 282 22.95 5.76 8.84
N GLU A 283 23.61 4.62 8.68
CA GLU A 283 24.25 3.97 9.80
C GLU A 283 25.17 5.06 10.31
N SER A 284 24.76 5.73 11.40
CA SER A 284 25.71 6.52 12.15
C SER A 284 26.87 5.58 12.43
N ASP A 285 28.04 5.90 11.89
CA ASP A 285 29.33 5.20 12.02
C ASP A 285 29.83 5.12 13.49
N ASP A 286 28.94 4.95 14.46
CA ASP A 286 29.24 4.92 15.90
C ASP A 286 28.95 3.58 16.58
N ILE A 287 28.65 2.51 15.84
CA ILE A 287 28.53 1.15 16.41
C ILE A 287 29.85 0.35 16.25
N GLN A 288 31.00 1.02 16.32
CA GLN A 288 32.29 0.35 16.52
C GLN A 288 33.08 0.83 17.74
N ASN A 289 32.47 1.62 18.66
CA ASN A 289 33.11 1.92 19.93
C ASN A 289 32.43 1.19 21.10
N GLU A 290 33.24 0.36 21.76
CA GLU A 290 33.10 -0.33 23.04
C GLU A 290 31.81 -0.08 23.88
N PRO A 291 31.24 -1.11 24.52
CA PRO A 291 30.13 -0.98 25.46
C PRO A 291 30.59 -0.28 26.75
N LYS A 292 30.71 1.05 26.70
CA LYS A 292 31.06 1.86 27.87
C LYS A 292 29.82 2.48 28.48
N LYS A 293 29.36 1.80 29.53
CA LYS A 293 28.61 2.32 30.69
C LYS A 293 27.24 2.93 30.40
N LEU A 294 26.25 2.07 30.21
CA LEU A 294 24.86 2.30 30.66
C LEU A 294 24.54 1.32 31.81
N ASN A 295 25.39 1.32 32.85
CA ASN A 295 25.06 0.69 34.13
C ASN A 295 24.20 1.65 34.95
N GLN A 296 22.89 1.65 34.71
CA GLN A 296 21.89 2.02 35.71
C GLN A 296 20.55 1.42 35.31
N PHE A 297 20.33 0.17 35.74
CA PHE A 297 19.07 -0.55 35.60
C PHE A 297 17.92 0.30 36.15
N ARG A 298 16.93 0.62 35.30
CA ARG A 298 15.63 1.10 35.77
C ARG A 298 14.67 -0.07 35.79
N LEU A 299 14.45 -0.62 36.97
CA LEU A 299 13.38 -1.58 37.23
C LEU A 299 12.06 -0.82 37.22
N ILE A 300 11.20 -1.13 36.26
CA ILE A 300 9.79 -0.77 36.31
C ILE A 300 9.09 -1.97 36.92
N ASP A 301 8.65 -1.82 38.17
CA ASP A 301 7.86 -2.83 38.87
C ASP A 301 6.39 -2.44 38.72
N THR A 302 5.60 -3.35 38.16
CA THR A 302 4.14 -3.24 38.14
C THR A 302 3.55 -4.54 38.64
N ASP A 303 2.29 -4.48 39.07
CA ASP A 303 1.54 -5.58 39.69
C ASP A 303 1.47 -6.85 38.81
N MET A 304 1.83 -6.76 37.53
CA MET A 304 1.79 -7.86 36.57
C MET A 304 3.14 -8.22 35.93
N TRP A 305 4.18 -7.37 35.96
CA TRP A 305 5.47 -7.64 35.30
C TRP A 305 6.67 -6.96 35.96
N LYS A 306 7.81 -7.65 35.93
CA LYS A 306 9.16 -7.08 36.07
C LYS A 306 9.85 -7.11 34.72
N VAL A 307 10.19 -5.94 34.19
CA VAL A 307 10.97 -5.82 32.94
C VAL A 307 12.30 -5.16 33.25
N ALA A 308 13.38 -5.84 32.87
CA ALA A 308 14.72 -5.26 32.80
C ALA A 308 14.95 -4.80 31.36
N LEU A 309 15.15 -3.49 31.17
CA LEU A 309 15.50 -2.94 29.88
C LEU A 309 17.03 -2.89 29.80
N SER A 310 17.58 -3.56 28.78
CA SER A 310 19.00 -3.51 28.38
C SER A 310 19.30 -2.24 27.60
#